data_AF-A0A355C340-F1
#
_entry.id   AF-A0A355C340-F1
#
_cell.length_a   1.000
_cell.length_b   1.000
_cell.length_c   1.000
_cell.angle_alpha   90.00
_cell.angle_beta   90.00
_cell.angle_gamma   90.00
#
_symmetry.space_group_name_H-M   'P 1'
#
loop_
_entity.id
_entity.type
_entity.pdbx_description
1 polymer ?
#
loop_
_entity_poly.entity_id
_entity_poly.type
_entity_poly.pdbx_seq_one_letter_code
_entity_poly.pdbx_strand_id
1 'polypeptide(L)' 'MIALLAFASALAGVVLADPAVDAPAPAFSGAAASGETISLAQFEGRTVILEWTNDGCPFVRKHYETGNMQLTQRAAQST' A
#
# COMPACT_ATOMS: atom_id res chain seq x y z
N MET A 1 10.98 50.61 -6.71
CA MET A 1 11.16 49.36 -7.48
C MET A 1 10.86 48.19 -6.55
N ILE A 2 9.62 47.72 -6.52
CA ILE A 2 9.23 46.51 -5.79
C ILE A 2 9.22 45.39 -6.84
N ALA A 3 10.25 44.55 -6.82
CA ALA A 3 10.32 43.38 -7.68
C ALA A 3 9.35 42.33 -7.12
N LEU A 4 8.21 42.15 -7.78
CA LEU A 4 7.25 41.10 -7.48
C LEU A 4 7.84 39.78 -8.00
N LEU A 5 8.51 39.02 -7.13
CA LEU A 5 8.91 37.64 -7.40
C LEU A 5 7.63 36.79 -7.43
N ALA A 6 7.15 36.48 -8.63
CA ALA A 6 6.08 35.52 -8.83
C ALA A 6 6.57 34.14 -8.42
N PHE A 7 6.16 33.68 -7.24
CA PHE A 7 6.37 32.32 -6.77
C PHE A 7 5.42 31.41 -7.56
N ALA A 8 5.91 30.84 -8.65
CA ALA A 8 5.20 29.80 -9.39
C ALA A 8 5.16 28.54 -8.52
N SER A 9 4.07 28.36 -7.75
CA SER A 9 3.79 27.11 -7.06
C SER A 9 3.67 26.00 -8.10
N ALA A 10 4.70 25.15 -8.20
CA ALA A 10 4.61 23.93 -8.98
C ALA A 10 3.49 23.06 -8.37
N LEU A 11 2.38 22.88 -9.11
CA LEU A 11 1.46 21.81 -8.81
C LEU A 11 2.21 20.50 -9.05
N ALA A 12 2.71 19.89 -7.98
CA ALA A 12 3.12 18.50 -8.00
C ALA A 12 1.84 17.66 -8.23
N GLY A 13 1.54 17.37 -9.49
CA GLY A 13 0.48 16.45 -9.85
C GLY A 13 0.81 15.05 -9.31
N VAL A 14 -0.18 14.39 -8.71
CA VAL A 14 -0.06 12.97 -8.37
C VAL A 14 -0.09 12.19 -9.69
N VAL A 15 1.08 11.77 -10.15
CA VAL A 15 1.20 10.81 -11.26
C VAL A 15 0.84 9.44 -10.70
N LEU A 16 -0.30 8.90 -11.12
CA LEU A 16 -0.66 7.51 -10.85
C LEU A 16 0.10 6.63 -11.84
N ALA A 17 1.28 6.17 -11.44
CA ALA A 17 2.02 5.12 -12.13
C ALA A 17 1.70 3.77 -11.49
N ASP A 18 1.63 2.73 -12.32
CA ASP A 18 1.52 1.36 -11.82
C ASP A 18 2.76 1.02 -10.97
N PRO A 19 2.61 0.27 -9.86
CA PRO A 19 3.73 -0.16 -9.06
C PRO A 19 4.68 -1.02 -9.91
N ALA A 20 5.98 -0.71 -9.83
CA ALA A 20 7.04 -1.44 -10.53
C ALA A 20 7.98 -2.11 -9.52
N VAL A 21 8.53 -3.26 -9.90
CA VAL A 21 9.59 -3.93 -9.14
C VAL A 21 10.84 -3.04 -9.15
N ASP A 22 11.62 -3.08 -8.06
CA ASP A 22 12.84 -2.27 -7.86
C ASP A 22 12.64 -0.74 -7.84
N ALA A 23 11.38 -0.27 -7.79
CA ALA A 23 11.03 1.13 -7.58
C ALA A 23 10.47 1.37 -6.16
N PRO A 24 10.50 2.61 -5.64
CA PRO A 24 9.80 2.94 -4.41
C PRO A 24 8.31 2.60 -4.52
N ALA A 25 7.77 1.91 -3.51
CA ALA A 25 6.35 1.62 -3.44
C ALA A 25 5.54 2.94 -3.41
N PRO A 26 4.46 3.07 -4.22
CA PRO A 26 3.63 4.27 -4.21
C PRO A 26 3.07 4.57 -2.82
N ALA A 27 3.09 5.85 -2.44
CA ALA A 27 2.46 6.26 -1.20
C ALA A 27 0.95 6.00 -1.27
N PHE A 28 0.39 5.40 -0.22
CA PHE A 28 -1.04 5.21 -0.08
C PHE A 28 -1.48 5.41 1.37
N SER A 29 -2.76 5.73 1.52
CA SER A 29 -3.50 5.68 2.77
C SER A 29 -4.85 5.01 2.54
N GLY A 30 -5.33 4.25 3.51
CA GLY A 30 -6.61 3.56 3.42
C GLY A 30 -7.24 3.35 4.79
N ALA A 31 -8.55 3.07 4.79
CA ALA A 31 -9.25 2.69 6.01
C ALA A 31 -8.92 1.22 6.35
N ALA A 32 -8.47 0.99 7.57
CA ALA A 32 -8.37 -0.34 8.14
C ALA A 32 -9.76 -0.87 8.50
N ALA A 33 -9.87 -2.19 8.74
CA ALA A 33 -11.11 -2.82 9.19
C ALA A 33 -11.64 -2.25 10.52
N SER A 34 -10.77 -1.62 11.33
CA SER A 34 -11.15 -0.91 12.55
C SER A 34 -11.77 0.47 12.31
N GLY A 35 -11.72 0.99 11.08
CA GLY A 35 -12.16 2.34 10.72
C GLY A 35 -11.06 3.42 10.85
N GLU A 36 -9.88 3.07 11.34
CA GLU A 36 -8.72 3.97 11.39
C GLU A 36 -8.08 4.14 10.00
N THR A 37 -7.56 5.34 9.71
CA THR A 37 -6.74 5.56 8.52
C THR A 37 -5.30 5.12 8.76
N ILE A 38 -4.84 4.14 7.99
CA ILE A 38 -3.43 3.72 7.95
C ILE A 38 -2.75 4.26 6.69
N SER A 39 -1.44 4.49 6.75
CA SER A 39 -0.64 4.87 5.58
C SER A 39 0.63 4.04 5.50
N LEU A 40 1.18 3.88 4.29
CA LEU A 40 2.43 3.15 4.08
C LEU A 40 3.58 3.71 4.93
N ALA A 41 3.62 5.04 5.10
CA ALA A 41 4.65 5.73 5.87
C ALA A 41 4.67 5.33 7.37
N GLN A 42 3.55 4.89 7.93
CA GLN A 42 3.49 4.39 9.32
C GLN A 42 4.32 3.11 9.54
N PHE A 43 4.71 2.42 8.46
CA PHE A 43 5.46 1.17 8.48
C PHE A 43 6.92 1.31 8.01
N GLU A 44 7.47 2.53 8.02
CA GLU A 44 8.86 2.77 7.62
C GLU A 44 9.85 1.87 8.39
N GLY A 45 10.85 1.34 7.67
CA GLY A 45 11.84 0.42 8.22
C GLY A 45 11.33 -1.02 8.43
N ARG A 46 10.09 -1.32 8.06
CA ARG A 46 9.51 -2.68 8.13
C ARG A 46 9.21 -3.20 6.73
N THR A 47 9.40 -4.50 6.51
CA THR A 47 8.87 -5.18 5.31
C THR A 47 7.35 -5.19 5.38
N VAL A 48 6.70 -4.65 4.33
CA VAL A 48 5.23 -4.60 4.21
C VAL A 48 4.80 -5.51 3.08
N ILE A 49 3.86 -6.41 3.37
CA ILE A 49 3.23 -7.30 2.38
C ILE A 49 1.78 -6.84 2.21
N LEU A 50 1.41 -6.46 1.00
CA LEU A 50 0.02 -6.18 0.63
C LEU A 50 -0.63 -7.46 0.12
N GLU A 51 -1.77 -7.82 0.71
CA GLU A 51 -2.58 -8.96 0.28
C GLU A 51 -3.94 -8.44 -0.18
N TRP A 52 -4.29 -8.71 -1.44
CA TRP A 52 -5.59 -8.40 -1.99
C TRP A 52 -6.51 -9.59 -1.78
N THR A 53 -7.61 -9.36 -1.06
CA THR A 53 -8.57 -10.41 -0.73
C THR A 53 -9.97 -10.00 -1.15
N ASN A 54 -10.74 -10.98 -1.61
CA ASN A 54 -12.18 -10.88 -1.82
C ASN A 54 -12.80 -12.01 -1.02
N ASP A 55 -13.23 -11.70 0.20
CA ASP A 55 -13.67 -12.67 1.21
C ASP A 55 -14.90 -13.47 0.78
N GLY A 56 -15.76 -12.89 -0.07
CA GLY A 56 -16.94 -13.57 -0.62
C GLY A 56 -16.64 -14.54 -1.76
N CYS A 57 -15.45 -14.49 -2.36
CA CYS A 57 -15.10 -15.30 -3.52
C CYS A 57 -14.82 -16.77 -3.12
N PRO A 58 -15.53 -17.78 -3.65
CA PRO A 58 -15.31 -19.18 -3.29
C PRO A 58 -13.87 -19.68 -3.51
N PHE A 59 -13.19 -19.13 -4.52
CA PHE A 59 -11.78 -19.46 -4.80
C PHE A 59 -10.85 -18.96 -3.69
N VAL A 60 -11.07 -17.74 -3.20
CA VAL A 60 -10.30 -17.17 -2.09
C VAL A 60 -10.62 -17.92 -0.80
N ARG A 61 -11.90 -18.12 -0.48
CA ARG A 61 -12.35 -18.84 0.71
C ARG A 61 -11.66 -20.20 0.87
N LYS A 62 -11.55 -20.97 -0.21
CA LYS A 62 -10.83 -22.26 -0.22
C LYS A 62 -9.40 -22.14 0.34
N HIS A 63 -8.64 -21.11 -0.04
CA HIS A 63 -7.26 -20.96 0.42
C HIS A 63 -7.16 -20.59 1.91
N TYR A 64 -8.15 -19.89 2.46
CA TYR A 64 -8.22 -19.58 3.88
C TYR A 64 -8.76 -20.76 4.72
N GLU A 65 -9.79 -21.47 4.23
CA GLU A 65 -10.40 -22.62 4.93
C GLU A 65 -9.46 -23.82 5.04
N THR A 66 -8.60 -24.02 4.03
CA THR A 66 -7.64 -25.12 4.00
C THR A 66 -6.31 -24.80 4.70
N GLY A 67 -6.13 -23.57 5.20
CA GLY A 67 -4.88 -23.16 5.84
C GLY A 67 -3.76 -22.74 4.88
N ASN A 68 -4.00 -22.76 3.56
CA ASN A 68 -2.99 -22.46 2.55
C ASN A 68 -2.50 -21.00 2.63
N MET A 69 -3.40 -20.01 2.75
CA MET A 69 -2.97 -18.62 2.88
C MET A 69 -2.18 -18.38 4.15
N GLN A 70 -2.57 -19.02 5.25
CA GLN A 70 -1.90 -18.87 6.54
C GLN A 70 -0.48 -19.48 6.51
N LEU A 71 -0.26 -20.55 5.75
CA LEU A 71 1.07 -21.08 5.48
C LEU A 71 1.91 -20.09 4.68
N THR A 72 1.36 -19.51 3.61
CA THR A 72 2.01 -18.47 2.81
C THR A 72 2.39 -17.25 3.64
N GLN A 73 1.47 -16.75 4.47
CA GLN A 73 1.70 -15.59 5.34
C GLN A 73 2.82 -15.85 6.36
N ARG A 74 2.90 -17.07 6.93
CA ARG A 74 4.01 -17.44 7.82
C ARG A 74 5.36 -17.49 7.08
N ALA A 75 5.39 -18.05 5.88
CA ALA A 75 6.61 -18.08 5.06
C ALA A 75 7.08 -16.67 4.68
N ALA A 76 6.16 -15.74 4.43
CA ALA A 76 6.51 -14.35 4.12
C ALA A 76 7.14 -13.61 5.31
N GLN A 77 6.80 -13.99 6.54
CA GLN A 77 7.38 -13.38 7.77
C GLN A 77 8.84 -13.77 8.03
N SER A 78 9.35 -14.80 7.36
CA SER A 78 10.76 -15.23 7.50
C SER A 78 11.71 -14.57 6.49
N THR A 79 11.25 -13.52 5.79
CA THR A 79 12.05 -12.70 4.87
C THR A 79 12.62 -11.50 5.61
#